data_AF-A0A8T0CY61-F1
#
_entry.id   AF-A0A8T0CY61-F1
#
_cell.length_a   1.000
_cell.length_b   1.000
_cell.length_c   1.000
_cell.angle_alpha   90.00
_cell.angle_beta   90.00
_cell.angle_gamma   90.00
#
_symmetry.space_group_name_H-M   'P 1'
#
loop_
_entity.id
_entity.type
_entity.pdbx_description
1 polymer ?
#
loop_
_entity_poly.entity_id
_entity_poly.type
_entity_poly.pdbx_seq_one_letter_code
_entity_poly.pdbx_strand_id
1 'polypeptide(L)'
;MELKSTYTLHLNYPLSSLSYQEMANGDLREQLTTLRRSLLDEELLDEQFIQLEELEVEGNPNFVEEVFTLYFRDSTKTLESVGQMLEKTPVEFDKVDRALHMLKGNSASVGASKVVNEVNRMRDLIEENHVESCNATYEQLKKEHDVLKEKMEAYLQLLKEAEAAEKACQGDDEDPVSDVENS
;
A
#
# COMPACT_ATOMS: atom_id res chain seq x y z
N MET A 1 -5.38 38.73 -54.45
CA MET A 1 -5.72 39.48 -53.22
C MET A 1 -7.21 39.33 -53.01
N GLU A 2 -7.77 38.77 -51.94
CA GLU A 2 -7.29 38.03 -50.78
C GLU A 2 -8.48 37.14 -50.38
N LEU A 3 -8.26 35.83 -50.21
CA LEU A 3 -9.25 34.95 -49.58
C LEU A 3 -9.17 35.21 -48.06
N LYS A 4 -10.19 35.84 -47.48
CA LYS A 4 -10.32 35.95 -46.03
C LYS A 4 -10.71 34.58 -45.46
N SER A 5 -9.68 33.83 -45.07
CA SER A 5 -9.78 32.65 -44.22
C SER A 5 -10.12 33.06 -42.80
N THR A 6 -11.35 32.80 -42.37
CA THR A 6 -11.72 32.89 -40.95
C THR A 6 -12.86 31.93 -40.67
N TYR A 7 -12.54 30.70 -40.27
CA TYR A 7 -13.38 29.88 -39.40
C TYR A 7 -12.51 28.88 -38.64
N THR A 8 -11.87 29.35 -37.56
CA THR A 8 -11.45 28.48 -36.44
C THR A 8 -12.41 28.77 -35.29
N LEU A 9 -13.52 28.00 -35.23
CA LEU A 9 -14.31 27.90 -34.02
C LEU A 9 -13.58 26.95 -33.08
N HIS A 10 -12.66 27.49 -32.26
CA HIS A 10 -12.26 26.84 -31.02
C HIS A 10 -13.46 26.92 -30.07
N LEU A 11 -14.28 25.87 -30.07
CA LEU A 11 -15.32 25.66 -29.08
C LEU A 11 -14.62 25.37 -27.74
N ASN A 12 -14.41 26.43 -26.95
CA ASN A 12 -13.95 26.32 -25.57
C ASN A 12 -15.18 26.27 -24.67
N TYR A 13 -15.85 25.12 -24.63
CA TYR A 13 -16.93 24.90 -23.66
C TYR A 13 -16.31 24.57 -22.30
N PRO A 14 -16.73 25.24 -21.22
CA PRO A 14 -16.31 24.84 -19.87
C PRO A 14 -16.83 23.42 -19.63
N LEU A 15 -15.90 22.53 -19.26
CA LEU A 15 -16.23 21.17 -18.83
C LEU A 15 -17.27 21.23 -17.70
N SER A 16 -18.26 20.34 -17.77
CA SER A 16 -19.27 20.20 -16.72
C SER A 16 -18.65 19.63 -15.43
N SER A 17 -19.27 19.89 -14.28
CA SER A 17 -18.85 19.30 -13.00
C SER A 17 -18.75 17.76 -13.06
N LEU A 18 -19.69 17.13 -13.76
CA LEU A 18 -19.71 15.67 -13.97
C LEU A 18 -18.48 15.20 -14.76
N SER A 19 -18.13 15.87 -15.86
CA SER A 19 -16.94 15.52 -16.65
C SER A 19 -15.62 15.74 -15.90
N TYR A 20 -15.55 16.71 -14.98
CA TYR A 20 -14.37 16.86 -14.11
C TYR A 20 -14.23 15.71 -13.12
N GLN A 21 -15.34 15.25 -12.56
CA GLN A 21 -15.37 14.14 -11.60
C GLN A 21 -15.04 12.80 -12.26
N GLU A 22 -15.52 12.56 -13.48
CA GLU A 22 -15.14 11.40 -14.30
C GLU A 22 -13.64 11.37 -14.63
N MET A 23 -13.07 12.51 -15.02
CA MET A 23 -11.62 12.62 -15.28
C MET A 23 -10.79 12.44 -14.00
N ALA A 24 -11.21 13.02 -12.88
CA ALA A 24 -10.52 12.86 -11.59
C ALA A 24 -10.56 11.40 -11.11
N ASN A 25 -11.69 10.71 -11.27
CA ASN A 25 -11.81 9.28 -10.94
C ASN A 25 -10.91 8.42 -11.84
N GLY A 26 -10.88 8.71 -13.16
CA GLY A 26 -9.97 8.05 -14.09
C GLY A 26 -8.49 8.18 -13.69
N ASP A 27 -8.08 9.39 -13.28
CA ASP A 27 -6.72 9.66 -12.82
C ASP A 27 -6.37 8.90 -11.53
N LEU A 28 -7.28 8.86 -10.55
CA LEU A 28 -7.09 8.10 -9.30
C LEU A 28 -6.92 6.59 -9.57
N ARG A 29 -7.70 6.01 -10.48
CA ARG A 29 -7.62 4.59 -10.84
C ARG A 29 -6.32 4.26 -11.57
N GLU A 30 -5.83 5.16 -12.43
CA GLU A 30 -4.54 5.00 -13.10
C GLU A 30 -3.38 5.07 -12.09
N GLN A 31 -3.43 6.01 -11.14
CA GLN A 31 -2.45 6.13 -10.06
C GLN A 31 -2.45 4.87 -9.18
N LEU A 32 -3.62 4.33 -8.80
CA LEU A 32 -3.73 3.08 -8.03
C LEU A 32 -3.11 1.90 -8.76
N THR A 33 -3.45 1.75 -10.03
CA THR A 33 -2.92 0.66 -10.86
C THR A 33 -1.39 0.75 -10.97
N THR A 34 -0.87 1.98 -11.12
CA THR A 34 0.57 2.24 -11.22
C THR A 34 1.29 1.94 -9.91
N LEU A 35 0.76 2.41 -8.78
CA LEU A 35 1.36 2.19 -7.46
C LEU A 35 1.32 0.72 -7.07
N ARG A 36 0.18 0.05 -7.25
CA ARG A 36 0.04 -1.41 -7.04
C ARG A 36 1.06 -2.19 -7.86
N ARG A 37 1.22 -1.85 -9.15
CA ARG A 37 2.22 -2.48 -10.01
C ARG A 37 3.63 -2.25 -9.47
N SER A 38 3.97 -1.03 -9.03
CA SER A 38 5.30 -0.74 -8.49
C SER A 38 5.64 -1.55 -7.23
N LEU A 39 4.64 -1.83 -6.37
CA LEU A 39 4.83 -2.68 -5.18
C LEU A 39 5.25 -4.11 -5.56
N LEU A 40 4.68 -4.65 -6.65
CA LEU A 40 4.96 -6.00 -7.14
C LEU A 40 6.23 -6.06 -8.00
N ASP A 41 6.39 -5.13 -8.95
CA ASP A 41 7.54 -5.08 -9.87
C ASP A 41 8.86 -4.79 -9.14
N GLU A 42 8.82 -4.02 -8.05
CA GLU A 42 9.97 -3.81 -7.18
C GLU A 42 10.16 -4.92 -6.15
N GLU A 43 9.36 -5.99 -6.20
CA GLU A 43 9.41 -7.14 -5.28
C GLU A 43 9.27 -6.74 -3.80
N LEU A 44 8.61 -5.62 -3.52
CA LEU A 44 8.26 -5.22 -2.15
C LEU A 44 7.17 -6.13 -1.59
N LEU A 45 6.23 -6.50 -2.47
CA LEU A 45 5.16 -7.44 -2.22
C LEU A 45 5.19 -8.60 -3.23
N ASP A 46 4.72 -9.77 -2.82
CA ASP A 46 4.63 -10.96 -3.67
C ASP A 46 3.18 -11.47 -3.88
N GLU A 47 3.03 -12.67 -4.42
CA GLU A 47 1.72 -13.30 -4.69
C GLU A 47 0.84 -13.44 -3.44
N GLN A 48 1.40 -13.50 -2.23
CA GLN A 48 0.61 -13.57 -1.00
C GLN A 48 -0.17 -12.27 -0.76
N PHE A 49 0.36 -11.12 -1.18
CA PHE A 49 -0.39 -9.86 -1.14
C PHE A 49 -1.59 -9.88 -2.08
N ILE A 50 -1.43 -10.44 -3.29
CA ILE A 50 -2.54 -10.57 -4.25
C ILE A 50 -3.67 -11.42 -3.65
N GLN A 51 -3.31 -12.53 -3.00
CA GLN A 51 -4.29 -13.36 -2.29
C GLN A 51 -4.99 -12.61 -1.15
N LEU A 52 -4.30 -11.71 -0.44
CA LEU A 52 -4.93 -10.87 0.59
C LEU A 52 -5.91 -9.86 -0.02
N GLU A 53 -5.58 -9.25 -1.16
CA GLU A 53 -6.50 -8.36 -1.87
C GLU A 53 -7.76 -9.12 -2.36
N GLU A 54 -7.61 -10.35 -2.83
CA GLU A 54 -8.75 -11.19 -3.28
C GLU A 54 -9.70 -11.59 -2.15
N LEU A 55 -9.24 -11.54 -0.89
CA LEU A 55 -10.09 -11.79 0.29
C LEU A 55 -10.94 -10.57 0.67
N GLU A 56 -10.60 -9.38 0.16
CA GLU A 56 -11.40 -8.19 0.37
C GLU A 56 -12.67 -8.28 -0.50
N VAL A 57 -13.82 -8.35 0.18
CA VAL A 57 -15.14 -8.51 -0.43
C VAL A 57 -16.07 -7.43 0.11
N GLU A 58 -17.19 -7.17 -0.56
CA GLU A 58 -18.17 -6.14 -0.16
C GLU A 58 -18.67 -6.29 1.30
N GLY A 59 -18.61 -7.51 1.86
CA GLY A 59 -18.94 -7.80 3.27
C GLY A 59 -17.79 -7.65 4.28
N ASN A 60 -16.57 -7.34 3.84
CA ASN A 60 -15.38 -7.12 4.67
C ASN A 60 -14.48 -6.02 4.06
N PRO A 61 -14.99 -4.77 3.94
CA PRO A 61 -14.20 -3.66 3.42
C PRO A 61 -13.06 -3.29 4.37
N ASN A 62 -11.94 -2.79 3.83
CA ASN A 62 -10.73 -2.39 4.55
C ASN A 62 -9.91 -3.56 5.13
N PHE A 63 -10.19 -4.80 4.71
CA PHE A 63 -9.44 -5.97 5.20
C PHE A 63 -7.93 -5.81 4.99
N VAL A 64 -7.51 -5.37 3.81
CA VAL A 64 -6.09 -5.15 3.50
C VAL A 64 -5.50 -4.06 4.40
N GLU A 65 -6.22 -2.95 4.62
CA GLU A 65 -5.78 -1.89 5.52
C GLU A 65 -5.57 -2.40 6.95
N GLU A 66 -6.52 -3.16 7.48
CA GLU A 66 -6.46 -3.69 8.85
C GLU A 66 -5.26 -4.64 9.02
N VAL A 67 -5.06 -5.54 8.05
CA VAL A 67 -3.94 -6.48 8.03
C VAL A 67 -2.61 -5.73 8.01
N PHE A 68 -2.44 -4.74 7.13
CA PHE A 68 -1.20 -4.00 7.03
C PHE A 68 -0.96 -3.07 8.22
N THR A 69 -2.02 -2.47 8.78
CA THR A 69 -1.93 -1.69 10.02
C THR A 69 -1.42 -2.55 11.17
N LEU A 70 -1.97 -3.76 11.33
CA LEU A 70 -1.52 -4.71 12.33
C LEU A 70 -0.07 -5.15 12.09
N TYR A 71 0.25 -5.50 10.84
CA TYR A 71 1.58 -5.91 10.43
C TYR A 71 2.62 -4.84 10.76
N PHE A 72 2.44 -3.58 10.32
CA PHE A 72 3.40 -2.52 10.56
C PHE A 72 3.57 -2.21 12.05
N ARG A 73 2.48 -2.22 12.82
CA ARG A 73 2.54 -2.04 14.27
C ARG A 73 3.42 -3.09 14.95
N ASP A 74 3.24 -4.36 14.60
CA ASP A 74 3.91 -5.47 15.28
C ASP A 74 5.34 -5.68 14.76
N SER A 75 5.56 -5.49 13.45
CA SER A 75 6.89 -5.57 12.83
C SER A 75 7.81 -4.42 13.26
N THR A 76 7.33 -3.17 13.36
CA THR A 76 8.13 -2.05 13.88
C THR A 76 8.62 -2.33 15.31
N LYS A 77 7.75 -2.81 16.20
CA LYS A 77 8.14 -3.21 17.56
C LYS A 77 9.18 -4.32 17.58
N THR A 78 9.04 -5.29 16.66
CA THR A 78 10.00 -6.40 16.54
C THR A 78 11.36 -5.89 16.07
N LEU A 79 11.40 -5.00 15.08
CA LEU A 79 12.62 -4.37 14.59
C LEU A 79 13.31 -3.53 15.66
N GLU A 80 12.58 -2.69 16.38
CA GLU A 80 13.11 -1.92 17.51
C GLU A 80 13.73 -2.84 18.58
N SER A 81 13.06 -3.95 18.89
CA SER A 81 13.58 -4.93 19.83
C SER A 81 14.86 -5.60 19.33
N VAL A 82 14.93 -5.95 18.04
CA VAL A 82 16.15 -6.47 17.41
C VAL A 82 17.30 -5.46 17.54
N GLY A 83 17.08 -4.19 17.21
CA GLY A 83 18.09 -3.14 17.37
C GLY A 83 18.61 -3.04 18.81
N GLN A 84 17.71 -3.02 19.79
CA GLN A 84 18.09 -3.01 21.21
C GLN A 84 18.86 -4.26 21.66
N MET A 85 18.63 -5.42 21.03
CA MET A 85 19.39 -6.64 21.34
C MET A 85 20.80 -6.58 20.76
N LEU A 86 20.98 -5.99 19.58
CA LEU A 86 22.29 -5.82 18.94
C LEU A 86 23.20 -4.81 19.68
N GLU A 87 22.62 -3.84 20.38
CA GLU A 87 23.36 -2.87 21.20
C GLU A 87 23.93 -3.46 22.50
N LYS A 88 23.47 -4.65 22.92
CA LYS A 88 23.92 -5.30 24.17
C LYS A 88 25.30 -5.93 24.01
N THR A 89 26.08 -5.90 25.09
CA THR A 89 27.38 -6.58 25.16
C THR A 89 27.41 -7.55 26.35
N PRO A 90 27.54 -8.87 26.13
CA PRO A 90 27.56 -9.56 24.83
C PRO A 90 26.18 -9.58 24.15
N VAL A 91 26.16 -9.69 22.83
CA VAL A 91 24.92 -9.88 22.04
C VAL A 91 24.37 -11.28 22.29
N GLU A 92 23.07 -11.38 22.59
CA GLU A 92 22.36 -12.65 22.76
C GLU A 92 21.76 -13.11 21.42
N PHE A 93 22.57 -13.67 20.53
CA PHE A 93 22.16 -14.05 19.17
C PHE A 93 20.96 -14.99 19.09
N ASP A 94 20.79 -15.91 20.06
CA ASP A 94 19.60 -16.77 20.13
C ASP A 94 18.28 -15.99 20.32
N LYS A 95 18.34 -14.80 20.94
CA LYS A 95 17.16 -13.92 21.08
C LYS A 95 16.91 -13.14 19.80
N VAL A 96 17.98 -12.69 19.14
CA VAL A 96 17.91 -12.01 17.84
C VAL A 96 17.32 -12.94 16.79
N ASP A 97 17.82 -14.16 16.66
CA ASP A 97 17.32 -15.14 15.69
C ASP A 97 15.83 -15.46 15.91
N ARG A 98 15.40 -15.62 17.17
CA ARG A 98 13.98 -15.83 17.49
C ARG A 98 13.11 -14.65 17.08
N ALA A 99 13.55 -13.41 17.32
CA ALA A 99 12.82 -12.22 16.90
C ALA A 99 12.72 -12.12 15.38
N LEU A 100 13.82 -12.39 14.67
CA LEU A 100 13.86 -12.45 13.21
C LEU A 100 12.97 -13.56 12.65
N HIS A 101 12.92 -14.72 13.29
CA HIS A 101 12.04 -15.81 12.87
C HIS A 101 10.55 -15.43 12.96
N MET A 102 10.14 -14.74 14.03
CA MET A 102 8.78 -14.22 14.15
C MET A 102 8.49 -13.16 13.08
N LEU A 103 9.43 -12.23 12.87
CA LEU A 103 9.30 -11.21 11.83
C LEU A 103 9.15 -11.85 10.45
N LYS A 104 9.96 -12.87 10.13
CA LYS A 104 9.86 -13.63 8.87
C LYS A 104 8.44 -14.18 8.66
N GLY A 105 7.87 -14.82 9.68
CA GLY A 105 6.53 -15.40 9.60
C GLY A 105 5.46 -14.34 9.36
N ASN A 106 5.51 -13.25 10.12
CA ASN A 106 4.56 -12.14 9.98
C ASN A 106 4.70 -11.41 8.63
N SER A 107 5.92 -11.23 8.14
CA SER A 107 6.19 -10.62 6.84
C SER A 107 5.74 -11.53 5.70
N ALA A 108 5.99 -12.84 5.79
CA ALA A 108 5.54 -13.80 4.80
C ALA A 108 4.01 -13.87 4.73
N SER A 109 3.28 -13.78 5.85
CA SER A 109 1.82 -13.83 5.84
C SER A 109 1.15 -12.65 5.13
N VAL A 110 1.86 -11.54 4.94
CA VAL A 110 1.38 -10.36 4.20
C VAL A 110 2.03 -10.18 2.83
N GLY A 111 2.91 -11.11 2.45
CA GLY A 111 3.65 -11.05 1.19
C GLY A 111 4.78 -10.02 1.16
N ALA A 112 5.30 -9.56 2.30
CA ALA A 112 6.41 -8.60 2.37
C ALA A 112 7.76 -9.25 2.00
N SER A 113 7.92 -9.63 0.74
CA SER A 113 9.01 -10.44 0.20
C SER A 113 10.40 -9.86 0.45
N LYS A 114 10.60 -8.55 0.19
CA LYS A 114 11.89 -7.90 0.45
C LYS A 114 12.30 -7.92 1.92
N VAL A 115 11.34 -7.71 2.82
CA VAL A 115 11.59 -7.81 4.27
C VAL A 115 11.96 -9.25 4.64
N VAL A 116 11.25 -10.25 4.11
CA VAL A 116 11.58 -11.68 4.30
C VAL A 116 12.99 -12.00 3.83
N ASN A 117 13.40 -11.45 2.68
CA ASN A 117 14.74 -11.67 2.12
C ASN A 117 15.86 -11.12 3.01
N GLU A 118 15.72 -9.88 3.48
CA GLU A 118 16.70 -9.28 4.40
C GLU A 118 16.71 -9.97 5.77
N VAL A 119 15.55 -10.45 6.25
CA VAL A 119 15.50 -11.28 7.46
C VAL A 119 16.30 -12.57 7.27
N ASN A 120 16.13 -13.29 6.16
CA ASN A 120 16.89 -14.51 5.90
C ASN A 120 18.40 -14.21 5.86
N ARG A 121 18.81 -13.17 5.13
CA ARG A 121 20.21 -12.75 5.04
C ARG A 121 20.82 -12.44 6.41
N MET A 122 20.08 -11.75 7.27
CA MET A 122 20.55 -11.44 8.62
C MET A 122 20.68 -12.70 9.48
N ARG A 123 19.76 -13.66 9.35
CA ARG A 123 19.82 -14.95 10.07
C ARG A 123 21.04 -15.78 9.64
N ASP A 124 21.34 -15.83 8.34
CA ASP A 124 22.52 -16.53 7.83
C ASP A 124 23.82 -15.95 8.43
N LEU A 125 23.93 -14.62 8.57
CA LEU A 125 25.10 -13.97 9.19
C LEU A 125 25.21 -14.20 10.70
N ILE A 126 24.08 -14.38 11.38
CA ILE A 126 24.05 -14.72 12.82
C ILE A 126 24.63 -16.12 13.02
N GLU A 127 24.32 -17.08 12.15
CA GLU A 127 24.89 -18.43 12.21
C GLU A 127 26.43 -18.42 12.06
N GLU A 128 26.97 -17.46 11.31
CA GLU A 128 28.41 -17.28 11.09
C GLU A 128 29.13 -16.44 12.19
N ASN A 129 28.42 -15.96 13.23
CA ASN A 129 28.94 -15.12 14.34
C ASN A 129 29.59 -13.78 13.92
N HIS A 130 29.18 -13.18 12.81
CA HIS A 130 29.71 -11.90 12.34
C HIS A 130 28.91 -10.69 12.87
N VAL A 131 29.22 -10.24 14.10
CA VAL A 131 28.54 -9.11 14.79
C VAL A 131 28.51 -7.82 13.94
N GLU A 132 29.64 -7.45 13.33
CA GLU A 132 29.77 -6.22 12.54
C GLU A 132 28.92 -6.27 11.25
N SER A 133 28.78 -7.47 10.67
CA SER A 133 27.91 -7.73 9.53
C SER A 133 26.43 -7.66 9.90
N CYS A 134 26.06 -8.02 11.14
CA CYS A 134 24.67 -7.98 11.63
C CYS A 134 24.10 -6.56 11.72
N ASN A 135 24.90 -5.57 12.14
CA ASN A 135 24.46 -4.17 12.22
C ASN A 135 24.13 -3.60 10.84
N ALA A 136 24.99 -3.85 9.85
CA ALA A 136 24.77 -3.38 8.48
C ALA A 136 23.50 -4.01 7.87
N THR A 137 23.28 -5.31 8.07
CA THR A 137 22.05 -5.98 7.60
C THR A 137 20.81 -5.55 8.36
N TYR A 138 20.92 -5.24 9.64
CA TYR A 138 19.80 -4.68 10.41
C TYR A 138 19.35 -3.32 9.86
N GLU A 139 20.29 -2.42 9.54
CA GLU A 139 19.96 -1.13 8.93
C GLU A 139 19.30 -1.30 7.55
N GLN A 140 19.77 -2.27 6.75
CA GLN A 140 19.16 -2.58 5.47
C GLN A 140 17.74 -3.17 5.63
N LEU A 141 17.56 -4.10 6.56
CA LEU A 141 16.25 -4.66 6.89
C LEU A 141 15.25 -3.59 7.32
N LYS A 142 15.69 -2.66 8.20
CA LYS A 142 14.87 -1.54 8.64
C LYS A 142 14.50 -0.62 7.48
N LYS A 143 15.44 -0.32 6.60
CA LYS A 143 15.19 0.49 5.40
C LYS A 143 14.14 -0.14 4.48
N GLU A 144 14.26 -1.44 4.17
CA GLU A 144 13.27 -2.12 3.30
C GLU A 144 11.89 -2.17 3.96
N HIS A 145 11.83 -2.32 5.28
CA HIS A 145 10.58 -2.23 6.04
C HIS A 145 9.95 -0.83 5.95
N ASP A 146 10.73 0.23 6.18
CA ASP A 146 10.26 1.62 6.11
C ASP A 146 9.79 1.99 4.69
N VAL A 147 10.51 1.55 3.64
CA VAL A 147 10.11 1.76 2.24
C VAL A 147 8.78 1.08 1.92
N LEU A 148 8.62 -0.19 2.34
CA LEU A 148 7.36 -0.90 2.16
C LEU A 148 6.21 -0.18 2.87
N LYS A 149 6.45 0.29 4.10
CA LYS A 149 5.46 1.01 4.89
C LYS A 149 5.00 2.29 4.20
N GLU A 150 5.93 3.14 3.79
CA GLU A 150 5.62 4.41 3.13
C GLU A 150 4.79 4.19 1.85
N LYS A 151 5.20 3.25 1.00
CA LYS A 151 4.48 2.97 -0.25
C LYS A 151 3.12 2.34 -0.01
N MET A 152 3.00 1.47 1.00
CA MET A 152 1.72 0.86 1.32
C MET A 152 0.73 1.85 1.94
N GLU A 153 1.21 2.76 2.80
CA GLU A 153 0.38 3.85 3.33
C GLU A 153 -0.14 4.76 2.21
N ALA A 154 0.72 5.10 1.23
CA ALA A 154 0.30 5.85 0.05
C ALA A 154 -0.74 5.09 -0.78
N TYR A 155 -0.57 3.77 -0.95
CA TYR A 155 -1.53 2.93 -1.68
C TYR A 155 -2.90 2.90 -1.01
N LEU A 156 -2.93 2.64 0.30
CA LEU A 156 -4.18 2.57 1.07
C LEU A 156 -4.88 3.92 1.14
N GLN A 157 -4.13 5.03 1.22
CA GLN A 157 -4.70 6.37 1.20
C GLN A 157 -5.37 6.66 -0.15
N LEU A 158 -4.69 6.34 -1.26
CA LEU A 158 -5.23 6.53 -2.60
C LEU A 158 -6.45 5.63 -2.86
N LEU A 159 -6.47 4.43 -2.29
CA LEU A 159 -7.59 3.49 -2.42
C LEU A 159 -8.86 4.09 -1.81
N LYS A 160 -8.74 4.68 -0.62
CA LYS A 160 -9.85 5.37 0.05
C LYS A 160 -10.36 6.57 -0.74
N GLU A 161 -9.46 7.33 -1.36
CA GLU A 161 -9.84 8.50 -2.17
C GLU A 161 -10.62 8.07 -3.41
N ALA A 162 -10.21 7.00 -4.08
CA ALA A 162 -10.93 6.42 -5.21
C ALA A 162 -12.31 5.91 -4.80
N GLU A 163 -12.42 5.16 -3.70
CA GLU A 163 -13.70 4.65 -3.20
C GLU A 163 -14.66 5.77 -2.79
N ALA A 164 -14.15 6.84 -2.17
CA ALA A 164 -14.96 7.99 -1.81
C ALA A 164 -15.47 8.74 -3.04
N ALA A 165 -14.63 8.88 -4.08
CA ALA A 165 -15.01 9.49 -5.34
C ALA A 165 -16.08 8.68 -6.09
N GLU A 166 -16.01 7.34 -6.03
CA GLU A 166 -17.01 6.45 -6.63
C GLU A 166 -18.38 6.53 -5.93
N LYS A 167 -18.39 6.53 -4.58
CA LYS A 167 -19.62 6.68 -3.79
C LYS A 167 -20.29 8.03 -4.02
N ALA A 168 -19.51 9.09 -4.21
CA ALA A 168 -20.03 10.43 -4.53
C ALA A 168 -20.69 10.53 -5.92
N CYS A 169 -20.40 9.60 -6.85
CA CYS A 169 -21.05 9.54 -8.16
C CYS A 169 -22.38 8.77 -8.17
N GLN A 170 -22.71 8.02 -7.11
CA GLN A 170 -23.88 7.11 -7.06
C GLN A 170 -25.05 7.64 -6.22
N GLY A 171 -24.92 8.80 -5.58
CA GLY A 171 -25.90 9.33 -4.64
C GLY A 171 -26.82 10.41 -5.20
N ASP A 172 -27.63 10.12 -6.23
CA ASP A 172 -28.69 11.04 -6.73
C ASP A 172 -29.95 10.34 -7.30
N ASP A 173 -30.22 9.05 -6.98
CA ASP A 173 -31.43 8.33 -7.46
C ASP A 173 -32.29 7.76 -6.30
N GLU A 174 -32.66 8.58 -5.31
CA GLU A 174 -33.90 8.36 -4.55
C GLU A 174 -34.90 9.47 -4.90
N ASP A 175 -35.62 9.27 -6.00
CA ASP A 175 -36.88 9.97 -6.27
C ASP A 175 -37.87 9.68 -5.11
N PRO A 176 -38.34 10.67 -4.35
CA PRO A 176 -39.57 10.48 -3.59
C PRO A 176 -40.71 10.38 -4.62
N VAL A 177 -41.20 9.15 -4.81
CA VAL A 177 -42.42 8.85 -5.55
C VAL A 177 -43.48 9.87 -5.17
N SER A 178 -43.89 10.63 -6.17
CA SER A 178 -44.96 11.61 -6.09
C SER A 178 -46.29 10.87 -5.91
N ASP A 179 -46.78 10.79 -4.68
CA ASP A 179 -48.18 10.47 -4.43
C ASP A 179 -49.03 11.69 -4.81
N VAL A 180 -49.39 11.75 -6.10
CA VAL A 180 -50.52 12.53 -6.60
C VAL A 180 -51.82 11.78 -6.29
N GLU A 181 -52.68 12.46 -5.54
CA GLU A 181 -54.13 12.31 -5.35
C GLU A 181 -54.86 11.15 -6.06
N ASN A 182 -55.70 10.41 -5.31
CA ASN A 182 -57.13 10.35 -5.65
C ASN A 182 -58.05 9.83 -4.52
N SER A 183 -59.19 10.53 -4.38
CA SER A 183 -60.47 10.19 -3.71
C SER A 183 -60.60 10.36 -2.19
#